data_AF-A0A534LYG2-F1
#
_entry.id   AF-A0A534LYG2-F1
#
_cell.length_a   1.000
_cell.length_b   1.000
_cell.length_c   1.000
_cell.angle_alpha   90.00
_cell.angle_beta   90.00
_cell.angle_gamma   90.00
#
_symmetry.space_group_name_H-M   'P 1'
#
loop_
_entity.id
_entity.type
_entity.pdbx_description
1 polymer ?
#
loop_
_entity_poly.entity_id
_entity_poly.type
_entity_poly.pdbx_seq_one_letter_code
_entity_poly.pdbx_strand_id
1 'polypeptide(L)'
;MREDILGPLRAELLTRSALDSLPEGVWKRTGALNTWGTNAIEGNTLSRTDVERILLEQKSVGNRHLSDVLETIQHAAAFANLLERRRDPIRLTTVLELHEEVFRGIKADAGQWRRVNVRIGGMKRAPPRMERILHMMSTWEEEYKERDMHGEDPFSLGAWMHFDFESVHPFSDGNGRVGRLLLNLHFLKHGWPPVHILPPDRDRYLRALVRGHDGNLSDLEGFLVVAMARSLLDLLDQVGTREDELKPLNALSKHSPYSAKYLSLRASQEELPALKASGDWRSSERALQAYRHLVGRTTNRPGRPAKGTG
;
A
#
# COMPACT_ATOMS: atom_id res chain seq x y z
N MET A 1 -10.70 10.26 -0.17
CA MET A 1 -10.21 10.60 1.18
C MET A 1 -9.35 11.85 1.14
N ARG A 2 -9.39 12.70 2.17
CA ARG A 2 -8.44 13.82 2.29
C ARG A 2 -7.21 13.35 3.05
N GLU A 3 -6.01 13.69 2.57
CA GLU A 3 -4.73 13.41 3.26
C GLU A 3 -4.72 13.88 4.71
N ASP A 4 -5.47 14.95 4.99
CA ASP A 4 -5.67 15.50 6.34
C ASP A 4 -6.15 14.46 7.38
N ILE A 5 -6.75 13.34 6.96
CA ILE A 5 -7.16 12.27 7.89
C ILE A 5 -6.04 11.33 8.28
N LEU A 6 -4.99 11.24 7.46
CA LEU A 6 -3.84 10.38 7.73
C LEU A 6 -2.98 10.95 8.86
N GLY A 7 -2.82 12.28 8.91
CA GLY A 7 -2.01 12.97 9.92
C GLY A 7 -2.37 12.57 11.36
N PRO A 8 -3.63 12.71 11.80
CA PRO A 8 -4.07 12.30 13.13
C PRO A 8 -3.86 10.80 13.41
N LEU A 9 -4.18 9.92 12.45
CA LEU A 9 -4.02 8.47 12.62
C LEU A 9 -2.55 8.07 12.74
N ARG A 10 -1.69 8.63 11.89
CA ARG A 10 -0.24 8.42 11.95
C ARG A 10 0.36 8.97 13.23
N ALA A 11 -0.02 10.19 13.63
CA ALA A 11 0.48 10.79 14.85
C ALA A 11 0.17 9.90 16.06
N GLU A 12 -1.06 9.37 16.14
CA GLU A 12 -1.41 8.41 17.18
C GLU A 12 -0.58 7.14 17.10
N LEU A 13 -0.45 6.51 15.93
CA LEU A 13 0.36 5.30 15.79
C LEU A 13 1.78 5.52 16.35
N LEU A 14 2.39 6.65 15.99
CA LEU A 14 3.75 7.01 16.41
C LEU A 14 3.87 7.36 17.91
N THR A 15 2.78 7.76 18.59
CA THR A 15 2.83 7.92 20.06
C THR A 15 2.82 6.56 20.78
N ARG A 16 2.29 5.51 20.14
CA ARG A 16 2.19 4.16 20.72
C ARG A 16 3.44 3.35 20.47
N SER A 17 3.95 3.41 19.25
CA SER A 17 5.16 2.73 18.85
C SER A 17 5.80 3.45 17.68
N ALA A 18 7.10 3.72 17.76
CA ALA A 18 7.86 3.99 16.56
C ALA A 18 7.72 2.79 15.61
N LEU A 19 7.78 3.03 14.29
CA LEU A 19 7.78 1.94 13.30
C LEU A 19 8.90 0.93 13.59
N ASP A 20 10.03 1.43 14.08
CA ASP A 20 11.22 0.68 14.48
C ASP A 20 11.02 -0.19 15.72
N SER A 21 10.01 0.12 16.54
CA SER A 21 9.74 -0.55 17.82
C SER A 21 8.42 -1.32 17.80
N LEU A 22 7.80 -1.52 16.62
CA LEU A 22 6.58 -2.30 16.52
C LEU A 22 6.84 -3.71 17.09
N PRO A 23 5.95 -4.25 17.93
CA PRO A 23 6.12 -5.59 18.47
C PRO A 23 6.32 -6.61 17.35
N GLU A 24 7.25 -7.55 17.52
CA GLU A 24 7.60 -8.54 16.48
C GLU A 24 6.36 -9.28 15.95
N GLY A 25 5.42 -9.64 16.83
CA GLY A 25 4.17 -10.28 16.44
C GLY A 25 3.26 -9.42 15.57
N VAL A 26 3.28 -8.08 15.76
CA VAL A 26 2.55 -7.13 14.92
C VAL A 26 3.21 -7.05 13.55
N TRP A 27 4.53 -6.88 13.51
CA TRP A 27 5.27 -6.84 12.25
C TRP A 27 5.09 -8.12 11.43
N LYS A 28 5.12 -9.29 12.06
CA LYS A 28 4.82 -10.58 11.41
C LYS A 28 3.42 -10.63 10.80
N ARG A 29 2.39 -10.16 11.53
CA ARG A 29 1.01 -10.13 11.01
C ARG A 29 0.84 -9.12 9.87
N THR A 30 1.43 -7.94 9.99
CA THR A 30 1.49 -6.92 8.92
C THR A 30 2.17 -7.48 7.68
N GLY A 31 3.30 -8.16 7.83
CA GLY A 31 4.01 -8.83 6.73
C GLY A 31 3.22 -9.97 6.10
N ALA A 32 2.51 -10.78 6.89
CA ALA A 32 1.64 -11.83 6.39
C ALA A 32 0.46 -11.28 5.58
N LEU A 33 -0.19 -10.21 6.07
CA LEU A 33 -1.29 -9.55 5.36
C LEU A 33 -0.81 -8.91 4.04
N ASN A 34 0.33 -8.21 4.08
CA ASN A 34 0.93 -7.61 2.89
C ASN A 34 1.30 -8.68 1.85
N THR A 35 1.96 -9.76 2.28
CA THR A 35 2.38 -10.88 1.43
C THR A 35 1.19 -11.61 0.82
N TRP A 36 0.13 -11.86 1.58
CA TRP A 36 -1.09 -12.44 1.03
C TRP A 36 -1.68 -11.51 -0.06
N GLY A 37 -1.83 -10.23 0.25
CA GLY A 37 -2.49 -9.27 -0.65
C GLY A 37 -1.76 -9.11 -1.98
N THR A 38 -0.45 -8.88 -1.93
CA THR A 38 0.39 -8.70 -3.13
C THR A 38 0.46 -9.96 -3.99
N ASN A 39 0.58 -11.15 -3.39
CA ASN A 39 0.66 -12.40 -4.15
C ASN A 39 -0.70 -12.73 -4.80
N ALA A 40 -1.80 -12.56 -4.06
CA ALA A 40 -3.14 -12.82 -4.58
C ALA A 40 -3.53 -11.88 -5.74
N ILE A 41 -3.05 -10.62 -5.75
CA ILE A 41 -3.25 -9.69 -6.87
C ILE A 41 -2.62 -10.21 -8.17
N GLU A 42 -1.47 -10.89 -8.06
CA GLU A 42 -0.74 -11.52 -9.18
C GLU A 42 -1.25 -12.94 -9.52
N GLY A 43 -2.29 -13.42 -8.83
CA GLY A 43 -2.92 -14.71 -9.14
C GLY A 43 -2.41 -15.91 -8.34
N ASN A 44 -1.59 -15.71 -7.30
CA ASN A 44 -1.25 -16.77 -6.36
C ASN A 44 -2.51 -17.33 -5.69
N THR A 45 -2.59 -18.65 -5.57
CA THR A 45 -3.82 -19.37 -5.18
C THR A 45 -3.98 -19.56 -3.67
N LEU A 46 -2.99 -19.16 -2.86
CA LEU A 46 -3.07 -19.32 -1.42
C LEU A 46 -4.12 -18.40 -0.79
N SER A 47 -4.98 -18.99 0.04
CA SER A 47 -5.92 -18.23 0.85
C SER A 47 -5.20 -17.47 1.96
N ARG A 48 -5.86 -16.46 2.54
CA ARG A 48 -5.32 -15.72 3.70
C ARG A 48 -4.98 -16.67 4.85
N THR A 49 -5.84 -17.65 5.12
CA THR A 49 -5.61 -18.68 6.15
C THR A 49 -4.40 -19.56 5.83
N ASP A 50 -4.18 -19.91 4.55
CA ASP A 50 -2.99 -20.65 4.16
C ASP A 50 -1.71 -19.85 4.47
N VAL A 51 -1.69 -18.55 4.12
CA VAL A 51 -0.56 -17.66 4.39
C VAL A 51 -0.32 -17.48 5.89
N GLU A 52 -1.37 -17.27 6.69
CA GLU A 52 -1.27 -17.16 8.15
C GLU A 52 -0.73 -18.45 8.77
N ARG A 53 -1.18 -19.63 8.31
CA ARG A 53 -0.65 -20.93 8.77
C ARG A 53 0.84 -21.10 8.46
N ILE A 54 1.27 -20.69 7.26
CA ILE A 54 2.68 -20.78 6.86
C ILE A 54 3.54 -19.81 7.68
N LEU A 55 3.16 -18.52 7.73
CA LEU A 55 4.03 -17.45 8.22
C LEU A 55 3.92 -17.20 9.73
N LEU A 56 2.74 -17.39 10.31
CA LEU A 56 2.48 -17.10 11.73
C LEU A 56 2.51 -18.36 12.59
N GLU A 57 1.94 -19.47 12.09
CA GLU A 57 1.91 -20.74 12.82
C GLU A 57 3.08 -21.68 12.48
N GLN A 58 3.86 -21.37 11.44
CA GLN A 58 4.96 -22.21 10.94
C GLN A 58 4.51 -23.64 10.59
N LYS A 59 3.31 -23.79 10.02
CA LYS A 59 2.72 -25.07 9.62
C LYS A 59 2.66 -25.21 8.10
N SER A 60 2.80 -26.45 7.62
CA SER A 60 2.59 -26.78 6.22
C SER A 60 1.12 -26.67 5.81
N VAL A 61 0.89 -26.34 4.54
CA VAL A 61 -0.42 -26.39 3.88
C VAL A 61 -0.42 -27.51 2.83
N GLY A 62 -1.49 -28.30 2.79
CA GLY A 62 -1.65 -29.39 1.83
C GLY A 62 -2.37 -28.96 0.55
N ASN A 63 -2.16 -29.69 -0.55
CA ASN A 63 -2.86 -29.49 -1.83
C ASN A 63 -2.72 -28.05 -2.39
N ARG A 64 -1.49 -27.53 -2.42
CA ARG A 64 -1.12 -26.23 -3.00
C ARG A 64 0.08 -26.37 -3.92
N HIS A 65 0.21 -25.45 -4.88
CA HIS A 65 1.38 -25.41 -5.74
C HIS A 65 2.62 -25.04 -4.94
N LEU A 66 3.72 -25.78 -5.15
CA LEU A 66 4.98 -25.51 -4.45
C LEU A 66 5.51 -24.10 -4.76
N SER A 67 5.35 -23.63 -6.01
CA SER A 67 5.71 -22.28 -6.40
C SER A 67 5.01 -21.24 -5.54
N ASP A 68 3.69 -21.36 -5.34
CA ASP A 68 2.90 -20.38 -4.59
C ASP A 68 3.34 -20.29 -3.12
N VAL A 69 3.71 -21.43 -2.53
CA VAL A 69 4.24 -21.53 -1.16
C VAL A 69 5.63 -20.88 -1.09
N LEU A 70 6.52 -21.19 -2.02
CA LEU A 70 7.87 -20.61 -2.05
C LEU A 70 7.83 -19.10 -2.28
N GLU A 71 7.01 -18.61 -3.21
CA GLU A 71 6.82 -17.17 -3.45
C GLU A 71 6.30 -16.46 -2.19
N THR A 72 5.42 -17.10 -1.42
CA THR A 72 4.88 -16.54 -0.18
C THR A 72 5.95 -16.45 0.90
N ILE A 73 6.72 -17.51 1.11
CA ILE A 73 7.81 -17.50 2.11
C ILE A 73 8.86 -16.47 1.73
N GLN A 74 9.27 -16.43 0.47
CA GLN A 74 10.31 -15.53 -0.02
C GLN A 74 9.88 -14.06 -0.02
N HIS A 75 8.65 -13.76 -0.46
CA HIS A 75 8.11 -12.40 -0.37
C HIS A 75 8.01 -11.93 1.09
N ALA A 76 7.56 -12.78 2.02
CA ALA A 76 7.48 -12.42 3.43
C ALA A 76 8.87 -12.13 4.03
N ALA A 77 9.89 -12.89 3.63
CA ALA A 77 11.28 -12.64 4.04
C ALA A 77 11.80 -11.30 3.49
N ALA A 78 11.60 -11.03 2.19
CA ALA A 78 11.94 -9.74 1.58
C ALA A 78 11.22 -8.57 2.27
N PHE A 79 9.93 -8.72 2.57
CA PHE A 79 9.15 -7.73 3.30
C PHE A 79 9.73 -7.46 4.70
N ALA A 80 10.10 -8.51 5.44
CA ALA A 80 10.66 -8.38 6.79
C ALA A 80 11.96 -7.55 6.78
N ASN A 81 12.79 -7.72 5.76
CA ASN A 81 14.06 -7.01 5.60
C ASN A 81 13.90 -5.54 5.17
N LEU A 82 12.69 -5.09 4.76
CA LEU A 82 12.47 -3.70 4.36
C LEU A 82 12.72 -2.72 5.49
N LEU A 83 12.49 -3.12 6.75
CA LEU A 83 12.82 -2.27 7.88
C LEU A 83 14.31 -1.93 7.83
N GLU A 84 15.20 -2.91 7.83
CA GLU A 84 16.65 -2.64 7.82
C GLU A 84 17.07 -1.80 6.60
N ARG A 85 16.54 -2.14 5.42
CA ARG A 85 16.83 -1.45 4.15
C ARG A 85 16.37 0.01 4.10
N ARG A 86 15.36 0.43 4.89
CA ARG A 86 14.79 1.79 4.80
C ARG A 86 15.79 2.91 5.07
N ARG A 87 16.90 2.60 5.75
CA ARG A 87 17.96 3.55 6.11
C ARG A 87 18.85 3.89 4.92
N ASP A 88 18.89 3.03 3.91
CA ASP A 88 19.74 3.20 2.74
C ASP A 88 19.00 3.90 1.58
N PRO A 89 19.73 4.44 0.59
CA PRO A 89 19.13 4.90 -0.66
C PRO A 89 18.51 3.75 -1.46
N ILE A 90 17.37 4.00 -2.11
CA ILE A 90 16.81 3.05 -3.08
C ILE A 90 17.61 3.17 -4.38
N ARG A 91 18.18 2.06 -4.83
CA ARG A 91 19.06 1.99 -6.01
C ARG A 91 18.64 0.86 -6.94
N LEU A 92 19.25 0.79 -8.13
CA LEU A 92 19.13 -0.35 -9.03
C LEU A 92 19.50 -1.67 -8.36
N THR A 93 20.50 -1.67 -7.48
CA THR A 93 20.86 -2.86 -6.69
C THR A 93 19.73 -3.28 -5.77
N THR A 94 19.05 -2.32 -5.11
CA THR A 94 17.85 -2.61 -4.30
C THR A 94 16.77 -3.30 -5.13
N VAL A 95 16.53 -2.80 -6.35
CA VAL A 95 15.52 -3.37 -7.26
C VAL A 95 15.86 -4.80 -7.66
N LEU A 96 17.12 -5.06 -8.03
CA LEU A 96 17.60 -6.39 -8.41
C LEU A 96 17.61 -7.36 -7.21
N GLU A 97 18.07 -6.91 -6.05
CA GLU A 97 18.11 -7.70 -4.82
C GLU A 97 16.69 -8.11 -4.37
N LEU A 98 15.72 -7.18 -4.36
CA LEU A 98 14.34 -7.50 -4.01
C LEU A 98 13.75 -8.53 -4.98
N HIS A 99 14.01 -8.39 -6.28
CA HIS A 99 13.57 -9.40 -7.25
C HIS A 99 14.25 -10.74 -7.02
N GLU A 100 15.54 -10.75 -6.72
CA GLU A 100 16.27 -11.98 -6.43
C GLU A 100 15.72 -12.66 -5.18
N GLU A 101 15.53 -11.92 -4.08
CA GLU A 101 14.99 -12.43 -2.83
C GLU A 101 13.63 -13.10 -3.01
N VAL A 102 12.74 -12.54 -3.85
CA VAL A 102 11.41 -13.09 -4.09
C VAL A 102 11.44 -14.34 -4.98
N PHE A 103 12.35 -14.40 -5.95
CA PHE A 103 12.29 -15.40 -7.04
C PHE A 103 13.46 -16.37 -7.13
N ARG A 104 14.47 -16.26 -6.26
CA ARG A 104 15.61 -17.18 -6.23
C ARG A 104 15.09 -18.62 -6.12
N GLY A 105 15.60 -19.50 -6.98
CA GLY A 105 15.16 -20.90 -7.06
C GLY A 105 13.74 -21.13 -7.62
N ILE A 106 12.99 -20.08 -7.95
CA ILE A 106 11.68 -20.14 -8.61
C ILE A 106 11.79 -19.76 -10.09
N LYS A 107 12.58 -18.72 -10.39
CA LYS A 107 12.82 -18.23 -11.75
C LYS A 107 14.31 -18.27 -12.09
N ALA A 108 14.61 -18.60 -13.35
CA ALA A 108 15.99 -18.68 -13.83
C ALA A 108 16.68 -17.30 -13.93
N ASP A 109 15.89 -16.25 -14.13
CA ASP A 109 16.33 -14.85 -14.27
C ASP A 109 16.06 -14.01 -13.00
N ALA A 110 15.97 -14.67 -11.84
CA ALA A 110 15.85 -13.99 -10.56
C ALA A 110 17.03 -12.99 -10.37
N GLY A 111 16.70 -11.72 -10.14
CA GLY A 111 17.68 -10.66 -9.93
C GLY A 111 18.33 -10.17 -11.22
N GLN A 112 17.70 -10.39 -12.38
CA GLN A 112 18.24 -10.00 -13.68
C GLN A 112 17.23 -9.23 -14.51
N TRP A 113 17.67 -8.16 -15.18
CA TRP A 113 16.86 -7.48 -16.18
C TRP A 113 16.44 -8.42 -17.30
N ARG A 114 15.20 -8.28 -17.80
CA ARG A 114 14.73 -9.12 -18.89
C ARG A 114 15.57 -8.90 -20.15
N ARG A 115 15.88 -10.01 -20.82
CA ARG A 115 16.57 -10.04 -22.12
C ARG A 115 15.63 -10.36 -23.29
N VAL A 116 14.33 -10.12 -23.06
CA VAL A 116 13.26 -10.33 -24.05
C VAL A 116 12.25 -9.20 -23.92
N ASN A 117 11.52 -8.95 -25.01
CA ASN A 117 10.38 -8.03 -25.00
C ASN A 117 9.15 -8.74 -24.40
N VAL A 118 8.46 -8.06 -23.49
CA VAL A 118 7.27 -8.59 -22.79
C VAL A 118 6.04 -7.78 -23.15
N ARG A 119 4.86 -8.35 -22.87
CA ARG A 119 3.57 -7.66 -22.95
C ARG A 119 2.87 -7.81 -21.61
N ILE A 120 2.28 -6.73 -21.12
CA ILE A 120 1.46 -6.76 -19.91
C ILE A 120 0.02 -7.08 -20.34
N GLY A 121 -0.55 -8.15 -19.78
CA GLY A 121 -1.93 -8.52 -20.03
C GLY A 121 -2.89 -7.39 -19.64
N GLY A 122 -3.84 -7.06 -20.52
CA GLY A 122 -4.83 -6.01 -20.26
C GLY A 122 -4.34 -4.57 -20.49
N MET A 123 -3.06 -4.35 -20.80
CA MET A 123 -2.52 -3.03 -21.14
C MET A 123 -2.53 -2.80 -22.65
N LYS A 124 -2.98 -1.62 -23.08
CA LYS A 124 -2.95 -1.24 -24.51
C LYS A 124 -1.53 -0.97 -25.00
N ARG A 125 -0.69 -0.39 -24.13
CA ARG A 125 0.69 0.00 -24.44
C ARG A 125 1.64 -1.11 -24.03
N ALA A 126 2.52 -1.52 -24.95
CA ALA A 126 3.61 -2.43 -24.60
C ALA A 126 4.67 -1.68 -23.76
N PRO A 127 5.33 -2.35 -22.81
CA PRO A 127 6.50 -1.81 -22.14
C PRO A 127 7.62 -1.42 -23.12
N PRO A 128 8.59 -0.60 -22.69
CA PRO A 128 9.78 -0.29 -23.47
C PRO A 128 10.50 -1.55 -23.98
N ARG A 129 11.26 -1.42 -25.07
CA ARG A 129 12.08 -2.54 -25.54
C ARG A 129 13.20 -2.85 -24.54
N MET A 130 13.60 -4.12 -24.50
CA MET A 130 14.61 -4.63 -23.55
C MET A 130 15.93 -3.84 -23.55
N GLU A 131 16.35 -3.33 -24.71
CA GLU A 131 17.61 -2.60 -24.88
C GLU A 131 17.59 -1.23 -24.17
N ARG A 132 16.38 -0.72 -23.85
CA ARG A 132 16.21 0.56 -23.15
C ARG A 132 16.15 0.43 -21.63
N ILE A 133 15.99 -0.79 -21.09
CA ILE A 133 15.71 -1.00 -19.66
C ILE A 133 16.79 -0.37 -18.79
N LEU A 134 18.06 -0.69 -19.06
CA LEU A 134 19.15 -0.22 -18.20
C LEU A 134 19.19 1.31 -18.15
N HIS A 135 19.09 1.96 -19.32
CA HIS A 135 19.06 3.42 -19.39
C HIS A 135 17.85 4.01 -18.65
N MET A 136 16.64 3.48 -18.87
CA MET A 136 15.43 4.00 -18.23
C MET A 136 15.43 3.77 -16.71
N MET A 137 15.92 2.63 -16.26
CA MET A 137 16.06 2.33 -14.83
C MET A 137 17.13 3.24 -14.18
N SER A 138 18.25 3.50 -14.86
CA SER A 138 19.24 4.47 -14.37
C SER A 138 18.65 5.87 -14.23
N THR A 139 17.89 6.33 -15.23
CA THR A 139 17.16 7.61 -15.13
C THR A 139 16.14 7.58 -13.99
N TRP A 140 15.42 6.47 -13.80
CA TRP A 140 14.48 6.31 -12.67
C TRP A 140 15.18 6.44 -11.31
N GLU A 141 16.37 5.84 -11.11
CA GLU A 141 17.13 5.99 -9.85
C GLU A 141 17.56 7.45 -9.63
N GLU A 142 18.08 8.10 -10.67
CA GLU A 142 18.52 9.49 -10.63
C GLU A 142 17.35 10.44 -10.30
N GLU A 143 16.24 10.33 -11.03
CA GLU A 143 15.05 11.14 -10.80
C GLU A 143 14.44 10.90 -9.42
N TYR A 144 14.36 9.64 -8.96
CA TYR A 144 13.85 9.32 -7.62
C TYR A 144 14.71 9.99 -6.55
N LYS A 145 16.04 9.84 -6.65
CA LYS A 145 16.99 10.44 -5.72
C LYS A 145 16.86 11.96 -5.71
N GLU A 146 16.78 12.59 -6.88
CA GLU A 146 16.66 14.04 -6.97
C GLU A 146 15.35 14.53 -6.35
N ARG A 147 14.21 13.93 -6.68
CA ARG A 147 12.90 14.32 -6.12
C ARG A 147 12.81 14.09 -4.62
N ASP A 148 13.36 12.97 -4.12
CA ASP A 148 13.47 12.67 -2.68
C ASP A 148 14.30 13.74 -1.96
N MET A 149 15.45 14.12 -2.51
CA MET A 149 16.30 15.19 -1.96
C MET A 149 15.62 16.56 -1.94
N HIS A 150 14.73 16.85 -2.89
CA HIS A 150 13.94 18.09 -2.91
C HIS A 150 12.76 18.07 -1.93
N GLY A 151 12.49 16.94 -1.27
CA GLY A 151 11.42 16.82 -0.29
C GLY A 151 10.02 16.82 -0.92
N GLU A 152 9.86 16.20 -2.10
CA GLU A 152 8.54 15.96 -2.68
C GLU A 152 7.65 15.17 -1.71
N ASP A 153 6.34 15.41 -1.75
CA ASP A 153 5.39 14.73 -0.86
C ASP A 153 5.51 13.20 -1.01
N PRO A 154 5.58 12.41 0.08
CA PRO A 154 5.74 10.96 0.00
C PRO A 154 4.66 10.24 -0.80
N PHE A 155 3.41 10.70 -0.84
CA PHE A 155 2.38 10.03 -1.64
C PHE A 155 2.55 10.34 -3.12
N SER A 156 2.84 11.59 -3.48
CA SER A 156 3.13 11.98 -4.87
C SER A 156 4.39 11.28 -5.40
N LEU A 157 5.49 11.32 -4.63
CA LEU A 157 6.75 10.68 -4.99
C LEU A 157 6.59 9.15 -5.08
N GLY A 158 5.91 8.53 -4.11
CA GLY A 158 5.64 7.10 -4.10
C GLY A 158 4.75 6.66 -5.27
N ALA A 159 3.73 7.45 -5.62
CA ALA A 159 2.88 7.19 -6.77
C ALA A 159 3.67 7.26 -8.09
N TRP A 160 4.46 8.31 -8.29
CA TRP A 160 5.32 8.46 -9.46
C TRP A 160 6.34 7.32 -9.55
N MET A 161 7.07 7.05 -8.46
CA MET A 161 8.13 6.03 -8.42
C MET A 161 7.58 4.65 -8.79
N HIS A 162 6.44 4.29 -8.20
CA HIS A 162 5.81 3.00 -8.44
C HIS A 162 5.25 2.90 -9.87
N PHE A 163 4.56 3.94 -10.34
CA PHE A 163 4.03 3.97 -11.70
C PHE A 163 5.14 3.88 -12.76
N ASP A 164 6.22 4.64 -12.60
CA ASP A 164 7.29 4.68 -13.58
C ASP A 164 8.04 3.34 -13.63
N PHE A 165 8.31 2.73 -12.47
CA PHE A 165 8.86 1.37 -12.37
C PHE A 165 7.97 0.34 -13.09
N GLU A 166 6.67 0.32 -12.81
CA GLU A 166 5.72 -0.60 -13.47
C GLU A 166 5.62 -0.35 -14.98
N SER A 167 5.81 0.91 -15.41
CA SER A 167 5.81 1.32 -16.82
C SER A 167 7.05 0.84 -17.57
N VAL A 168 8.23 0.85 -16.93
CA VAL A 168 9.46 0.26 -17.49
C VAL A 168 9.33 -1.27 -17.60
N HIS A 169 8.73 -1.87 -16.57
CA HIS A 169 8.52 -3.32 -16.45
C HIS A 169 9.83 -4.10 -16.69
N PRO A 170 10.85 -3.90 -15.84
CA PRO A 170 12.23 -4.29 -16.15
C PRO A 170 12.52 -5.80 -16.03
N PHE A 171 11.62 -6.59 -15.45
CA PHE A 171 11.76 -8.03 -15.28
C PHE A 171 10.82 -8.81 -16.21
N SER A 172 11.11 -10.09 -16.44
CA SER A 172 10.27 -10.96 -17.29
C SER A 172 8.91 -11.26 -16.64
N ASP A 173 8.90 -11.31 -15.30
CA ASP A 173 7.74 -11.47 -14.43
C ASP A 173 8.09 -10.90 -13.04
N GLY A 174 7.12 -10.71 -12.15
CA GLY A 174 7.35 -10.30 -10.77
C GLY A 174 7.44 -8.79 -10.55
N ASN A 175 7.31 -7.99 -11.62
CA ASN A 175 7.33 -6.52 -11.56
C ASN A 175 6.35 -6.00 -10.50
N GLY A 176 5.07 -6.37 -10.57
CA GLY A 176 4.07 -5.93 -9.59
C GLY A 176 4.46 -6.18 -8.11
N ARG A 177 5.05 -7.35 -7.83
CA ARG A 177 5.49 -7.72 -6.46
C ARG A 177 6.67 -6.88 -6.01
N VAL A 178 7.68 -6.74 -6.87
CA VAL A 178 8.87 -5.91 -6.58
C VAL A 178 8.48 -4.43 -6.48
N GLY A 179 7.63 -3.93 -7.36
CA GLY A 179 7.13 -2.55 -7.36
C GLY A 179 6.37 -2.22 -6.06
N ARG A 180 5.59 -3.15 -5.53
CA ARG A 180 4.90 -2.98 -4.23
C ARG A 180 5.84 -3.13 -3.03
N LEU A 181 6.91 -3.93 -3.11
CA LEU A 181 7.96 -3.95 -2.09
C LEU A 181 8.74 -2.62 -2.08
N LEU A 182 9.10 -2.09 -3.24
CA LEU A 182 9.73 -0.77 -3.39
C LEU A 182 8.84 0.35 -2.85
N LEU A 183 7.54 0.30 -3.15
CA LEU A 183 6.56 1.23 -2.62
C LEU A 183 6.51 1.20 -1.09
N ASN A 184 6.52 0.01 -0.49
CA ASN A 184 6.57 -0.15 0.96
C ASN A 184 7.91 0.34 1.55
N LEU A 185 9.03 0.07 0.89
CA LEU A 185 10.35 0.56 1.29
C LEU A 185 10.39 2.09 1.31
N HIS A 186 9.84 2.72 0.27
CA HIS A 186 9.70 4.17 0.19
C HIS A 186 8.85 4.71 1.36
N PHE A 187 7.64 4.19 1.60
CA PHE A 187 6.83 4.65 2.72
C PHE A 187 7.54 4.50 4.07
N LEU A 188 8.20 3.37 4.31
CA LEU A 188 9.01 3.14 5.52
C LEU A 188 10.15 4.16 5.65
N LYS A 189 10.85 4.48 4.55
CA LYS A 189 11.90 5.51 4.51
C LYS A 189 11.39 6.88 4.92
N HIS A 190 10.15 7.22 4.54
CA HIS A 190 9.48 8.48 4.91
C HIS A 190 8.70 8.40 6.23
N GLY A 191 8.90 7.35 7.04
CA GLY A 191 8.27 7.20 8.34
C GLY A 191 6.76 6.93 8.27
N TRP A 192 6.28 6.35 7.18
CA TRP A 192 4.94 5.79 7.04
C TRP A 192 5.00 4.27 7.23
N PRO A 193 3.95 3.65 7.80
CA PRO A 193 3.89 2.20 7.87
C PRO A 193 3.73 1.59 6.47
N PRO A 194 3.88 0.26 6.34
CA PRO A 194 3.60 -0.43 5.10
C PRO A 194 2.16 -0.22 4.61
N VAL A 195 2.01 0.06 3.32
CA VAL A 195 0.73 0.15 2.64
C VAL A 195 0.26 -1.24 2.21
N HIS A 196 -1.01 -1.56 2.49
CA HIS A 196 -1.66 -2.80 2.10
C HIS A 196 -2.54 -2.57 0.88
N ILE A 197 -2.14 -3.16 -0.25
CA ILE A 197 -2.97 -3.28 -1.46
C ILE A 197 -3.50 -4.72 -1.46
N LEU A 198 -4.80 -4.87 -1.23
CA LEU A 198 -5.43 -6.19 -1.03
C LEU A 198 -6.25 -6.60 -2.27
N PRO A 199 -6.67 -7.87 -2.40
CA PRO A 199 -7.39 -8.33 -3.58
C PRO A 199 -8.66 -7.54 -3.94
N PRO A 200 -9.47 -7.05 -2.98
CA PRO A 200 -10.60 -6.16 -3.27
C PRO A 200 -10.21 -4.83 -3.95
N ASP A 201 -8.95 -4.41 -3.81
CA ASP A 201 -8.44 -3.17 -4.39
C ASP A 201 -7.93 -3.32 -5.83
N ARG A 202 -7.73 -4.57 -6.28
CA ARG A 202 -7.02 -4.91 -7.52
C ARG A 202 -7.50 -4.08 -8.70
N ASP A 203 -8.80 -4.08 -8.96
CA ASP A 203 -9.34 -3.41 -10.14
C ASP A 203 -9.17 -1.89 -10.08
N ARG A 204 -9.26 -1.30 -8.89
CA ARG A 204 -9.06 0.13 -8.70
C ARG A 204 -7.59 0.51 -8.85
N TYR A 205 -6.70 -0.26 -8.23
CA TYR A 205 -5.25 -0.12 -8.34
C TYR A 205 -4.79 -0.20 -9.80
N LEU A 206 -5.22 -1.23 -10.55
CA LEU A 206 -4.87 -1.38 -11.96
C LEU A 206 -5.43 -0.24 -12.83
N ARG A 207 -6.66 0.21 -12.56
CA ARG A 207 -7.22 1.39 -13.26
C ARG A 207 -6.43 2.67 -12.99
N ALA A 208 -5.94 2.86 -11.76
CA ALA A 208 -5.13 4.02 -11.43
C ALA A 208 -3.78 4.00 -12.18
N LEU A 209 -3.12 2.83 -12.26
CA LEU A 209 -1.93 2.65 -13.08
C LEU A 209 -2.19 2.93 -14.57
N VAL A 210 -3.30 2.43 -15.11
CA VAL A 210 -3.67 2.70 -16.52
C VAL A 210 -3.84 4.20 -16.77
N ARG A 211 -4.52 4.92 -15.86
CA ARG A 211 -4.71 6.38 -15.99
C ARG A 211 -3.43 7.18 -15.81
N GLY A 212 -2.44 6.64 -15.10
CA GLY A 212 -1.09 7.21 -15.05
C GLY A 212 -0.45 7.34 -16.44
N HIS A 213 -0.73 6.41 -17.37
CA HIS A 213 -0.22 6.51 -18.74
C HIS A 213 -0.83 7.67 -19.54
N ASP A 214 -2.00 8.16 -19.14
CA ASP A 214 -2.64 9.34 -19.70
C ASP A 214 -2.18 10.63 -18.99
N GLY A 215 -1.17 10.53 -18.12
CA GLY A 215 -0.59 11.66 -17.37
C GLY A 215 -1.29 11.97 -16.04
N ASN A 216 -2.29 11.19 -15.62
CA ASN A 216 -3.01 11.40 -14.37
C ASN A 216 -2.51 10.46 -13.26
N LEU A 217 -1.49 10.91 -12.52
CA LEU A 217 -1.00 10.22 -11.32
C LEU A 217 -1.81 10.50 -10.05
N SER A 218 -2.65 11.55 -10.06
CA SER A 218 -3.45 11.93 -8.88
C SER A 218 -4.43 10.82 -8.44
N ASP A 219 -4.86 9.99 -9.40
CA ASP A 219 -5.70 8.83 -9.14
C ASP A 219 -4.96 7.73 -8.35
N LEU A 220 -3.68 7.51 -8.67
CA LEU A 220 -2.84 6.55 -7.97
C LEU A 220 -2.46 7.07 -6.59
N GLU A 221 -2.06 8.34 -6.51
CA GLU A 221 -1.80 9.03 -5.24
C GLU A 221 -3.02 8.95 -4.31
N GLY A 222 -4.20 9.35 -4.78
CA GLY A 222 -5.43 9.27 -4.00
C GLY A 222 -5.83 7.84 -3.62
N PHE A 223 -5.52 6.84 -4.46
CA PHE A 223 -5.66 5.43 -4.11
C PHE A 223 -4.71 5.04 -2.96
N LEU A 224 -3.45 5.45 -3.02
CA LEU A 224 -2.43 5.16 -2.00
C LEU A 224 -2.77 5.81 -0.67
N VAL A 225 -3.32 7.03 -0.66
CA VAL A 225 -3.83 7.70 0.55
C VAL A 225 -4.92 6.85 1.21
N VAL A 226 -5.88 6.35 0.43
CA VAL A 226 -6.97 5.49 0.95
C VAL A 226 -6.44 4.14 1.44
N ALA A 227 -5.49 3.54 0.73
CA ALA A 227 -4.84 2.31 1.14
C ALA A 227 -4.05 2.50 2.45
N MET A 228 -3.33 3.62 2.59
CA MET A 228 -2.58 3.94 3.80
C MET A 228 -3.50 4.17 4.99
N ALA A 229 -4.65 4.84 4.81
CA ALA A 229 -5.62 5.00 5.90
C ALA A 229 -6.09 3.64 6.44
N ARG A 230 -6.33 2.68 5.53
CA ARG A 230 -6.71 1.31 5.90
C ARG A 230 -5.57 0.56 6.60
N SER A 231 -4.33 0.72 6.13
CA SER A 231 -3.15 0.18 6.84
C SER A 231 -2.98 0.75 8.24
N LEU A 232 -3.17 2.05 8.42
CA LEU A 232 -3.10 2.69 9.72
C LEU A 232 -4.18 2.17 10.67
N LEU A 233 -5.40 1.96 10.19
CA LEU A 233 -6.46 1.36 10.99
C LEU A 233 -6.13 -0.06 11.41
N ASP A 234 -5.63 -0.89 10.49
CA ASP A 234 -5.21 -2.27 10.81
C ASP A 234 -4.10 -2.28 11.86
N LEU A 235 -3.08 -1.43 11.72
CA LEU A 235 -2.01 -1.34 12.71
C LEU A 235 -2.50 -0.82 14.07
N LEU A 236 -3.31 0.23 14.08
CA LEU A 236 -3.89 0.78 15.32
C LEU A 236 -4.79 -0.25 16.03
N ASP A 237 -5.54 -1.08 15.31
CA ASP A 237 -6.31 -2.18 15.89
C ASP A 237 -5.40 -3.20 16.60
N GLN A 238 -4.19 -3.42 16.07
CA GLN A 238 -3.24 -4.39 16.61
C GLN A 238 -2.41 -3.87 17.81
N VAL A 239 -2.11 -2.56 17.88
CA VAL A 239 -1.25 -1.98 18.93
C VAL A 239 -1.96 -0.97 19.84
N GLY A 240 -3.16 -0.54 19.46
CA GLY A 240 -3.85 0.58 20.07
C GLY A 240 -4.72 0.18 21.25
N THR A 241 -5.72 1.01 21.49
CA THR A 241 -6.62 0.96 22.63
C THR A 241 -8.04 0.54 22.20
N ARG A 242 -9.00 0.55 23.13
CA ARG A 242 -10.42 0.33 22.83
C ARG A 242 -11.03 1.32 21.82
N GLU A 243 -10.42 2.50 21.67
CA GLU A 243 -10.84 3.50 20.68
C GLU A 243 -10.36 3.16 19.26
N ASP A 244 -9.34 2.32 19.16
CA ASP A 244 -8.69 1.88 17.92
C ASP A 244 -9.28 0.57 17.39
N GLU A 245 -9.95 -0.19 18.26
CA GLU A 245 -10.62 -1.45 17.94
C GLU A 245 -11.61 -1.29 16.77
N LEU A 246 -11.47 -2.18 15.78
CA LEU A 246 -12.31 -2.21 14.59
C LEU A 246 -13.71 -2.78 14.88
N LYS A 247 -14.67 -1.87 15.00
CA LYS A 247 -16.08 -2.18 15.25
C LYS A 247 -16.91 -2.03 13.98
N PRO A 248 -17.96 -2.85 13.79
CA PRO A 248 -18.93 -2.63 12.73
C PRO A 248 -19.52 -1.22 12.79
N LEU A 249 -19.75 -0.59 11.64
CA LEU A 249 -20.29 0.79 11.59
C LEU A 249 -21.64 0.93 12.31
N ASN A 250 -22.45 -0.14 12.37
CA ASN A 250 -23.68 -0.15 13.16
C ASN A 250 -23.42 0.07 14.66
N ALA A 251 -22.40 -0.59 15.22
CA ALA A 251 -22.03 -0.42 16.62
C ALA A 251 -21.51 1.01 16.89
N LEU A 252 -20.63 1.53 16.02
CA LEU A 252 -20.12 2.90 16.14
C LEU A 252 -21.22 3.96 16.03
N SER A 253 -22.24 3.71 15.21
CA SER A 253 -23.34 4.67 15.00
C SER A 253 -24.12 4.96 16.29
N LYS A 254 -24.18 4.01 17.24
CA LYS A 254 -24.90 4.16 18.51
C LYS A 254 -24.29 5.24 19.42
N HIS A 255 -23.01 5.54 19.23
CA HIS A 255 -22.26 6.51 20.03
C HIS A 255 -21.81 7.71 19.18
N SER A 256 -22.44 7.94 18.03
CA SER A 256 -22.08 9.01 17.10
C SER A 256 -23.31 9.81 16.65
N PRO A 257 -23.14 11.05 16.19
CA PRO A 257 -24.23 11.84 15.61
C PRO A 257 -24.67 11.34 14.22
N TYR A 258 -24.02 10.31 13.68
CA TYR A 258 -24.26 9.79 12.33
C TYR A 258 -24.93 8.42 12.37
N SER A 259 -25.91 8.21 11.48
CA SER A 259 -26.54 6.89 11.32
C SER A 259 -25.58 5.88 10.68
N ALA A 260 -25.79 4.59 10.96
CA ALA A 260 -25.02 3.51 10.33
C ALA A 260 -25.05 3.59 8.79
N LYS A 261 -26.20 3.96 8.21
CA LYS A 261 -26.37 4.16 6.76
C LYS A 261 -25.48 5.29 6.24
N TYR A 262 -25.40 6.42 6.96
CA TYR A 262 -24.53 7.53 6.58
C TYR A 262 -23.05 7.12 6.68
N LEU A 263 -22.65 6.45 7.76
CA LEU A 263 -21.26 5.99 7.91
C LEU A 263 -20.87 5.00 6.80
N SER A 264 -21.74 4.04 6.46
CA SER A 264 -21.51 3.10 5.37
C SER A 264 -21.38 3.79 4.01
N LEU A 265 -22.17 4.84 3.77
CA LEU A 265 -22.04 5.66 2.56
C LEU A 265 -20.65 6.32 2.51
N ARG A 266 -20.23 6.96 3.60
CA ARG A 266 -18.93 7.67 3.65
C ARG A 266 -17.74 6.72 3.58
N ALA A 267 -17.85 5.53 4.15
CA ALA A 267 -16.87 4.46 3.98
C ALA A 267 -16.79 4.00 2.51
N SER A 268 -17.94 3.80 1.85
CA SER A 268 -17.98 3.42 0.43
C SER A 268 -17.46 4.50 -0.53
N GLN A 269 -17.56 5.77 -0.13
CA GLN A 269 -16.98 6.92 -0.83
C GLN A 269 -15.53 7.19 -0.42
N GLU A 270 -14.97 6.38 0.49
CA GLU A 270 -13.60 6.48 0.98
C GLU A 270 -13.30 7.85 1.61
N GLU A 271 -14.32 8.47 2.21
CA GLU A 271 -14.16 9.68 3.01
C GLU A 271 -13.95 9.33 4.48
N LEU A 272 -14.54 8.22 4.93
CA LEU A 272 -14.31 7.62 6.25
C LEU A 272 -13.35 6.41 6.10
N PRO A 273 -12.19 6.41 6.78
CA PRO A 273 -11.31 5.25 6.86
C PRO A 273 -12.08 4.05 7.40
N ALA A 274 -12.13 2.98 6.62
CA ALA A 274 -12.83 1.76 6.97
C ALA A 274 -12.25 0.55 6.23
N LEU A 275 -12.33 -0.60 6.88
CA LEU A 275 -11.96 -1.90 6.34
C LEU A 275 -13.21 -2.73 6.12
N LYS A 276 -13.27 -3.48 5.03
CA LYS A 276 -14.39 -4.41 4.77
C LYS A 276 -14.00 -5.81 5.24
N ALA A 277 -14.72 -6.34 6.21
CA ALA A 277 -14.49 -7.67 6.78
C ALA A 277 -15.80 -8.45 6.84
N SER A 278 -15.83 -9.65 6.26
CA SER A 278 -17.01 -10.53 6.22
C SER A 278 -18.29 -9.87 5.68
N GLY A 279 -18.13 -8.97 4.71
CA GLY A 279 -19.25 -8.24 4.09
C GLY A 279 -19.58 -6.88 4.74
N ASP A 280 -19.16 -6.67 5.98
CA ASP A 280 -19.46 -5.45 6.74
C ASP A 280 -18.30 -4.47 6.75
N TRP A 281 -18.62 -3.17 6.68
CA TRP A 281 -17.66 -2.11 6.94
C TRP A 281 -17.38 -2.01 8.43
N ARG A 282 -16.09 -1.91 8.76
CA ARG A 282 -15.57 -1.70 10.11
C ARG A 282 -14.66 -0.48 10.12
N SER A 283 -14.72 0.27 11.21
CA SER A 283 -13.86 1.42 11.47
C SER A 283 -13.59 1.48 12.97
N SER A 284 -12.91 2.52 13.44
CA SER A 284 -12.65 2.73 14.87
C SER A 284 -13.30 4.02 15.36
N GLU A 285 -13.44 4.15 16.68
CA GLU A 285 -13.92 5.39 17.28
C GLU A 285 -12.96 6.54 16.97
N ARG A 286 -11.64 6.27 16.99
CA ARG A 286 -10.60 7.25 16.62
C ARG A 286 -10.74 7.73 15.18
N ALA A 287 -10.93 6.81 14.24
CA ALA A 287 -11.14 7.15 12.84
C ALA A 287 -12.37 8.04 12.65
N LEU A 288 -13.44 7.73 13.39
CA LEU A 288 -14.67 8.51 13.37
C LEU A 288 -14.48 9.91 13.97
N GLN A 289 -13.70 10.05 15.05
CA GLN A 289 -13.34 11.34 15.62
C GLN A 289 -12.53 12.19 14.63
N ALA A 290 -11.50 11.60 14.01
CA ALA A 290 -10.69 12.28 12.98
C ALA A 290 -11.57 12.75 11.80
N TYR A 291 -12.45 11.89 11.32
CA TYR A 291 -13.43 12.23 10.28
C TYR A 291 -14.36 13.39 10.70
N ARG A 292 -14.89 13.37 11.92
CA ARG A 292 -15.76 14.44 12.46
C ARG A 292 -15.06 15.79 12.48
N HIS A 293 -13.81 15.83 12.94
CA HIS A 293 -13.02 17.07 12.96
C HIS A 293 -12.83 17.63 11.54
N LEU A 294 -12.61 16.77 10.55
CA LEU A 294 -12.46 17.19 9.16
C LEU A 294 -13.75 17.73 8.57
N VAL A 295 -14.88 17.03 8.75
CA VAL A 295 -16.19 17.48 8.25
C VAL A 295 -16.56 18.82 8.90
N GLY A 296 -16.39 18.95 10.22
CA GLY A 296 -16.69 20.18 10.96
C GLY A 296 -15.85 21.40 10.55
N ARG A 297 -14.60 21.20 10.13
CA ARG A 297 -13.77 22.27 9.54
C ARG A 297 -14.31 22.74 8.18
N THR A 298 -14.86 21.82 7.38
CA THR A 298 -15.45 22.16 6.07
C THR A 298 -16.75 22.98 6.19
N THR A 299 -17.53 22.79 7.25
CA THR A 299 -18.77 23.56 7.49
C THR A 299 -18.52 24.96 8.05
N ASN A 300 -17.32 25.22 8.61
CA ASN A 300 -16.93 26.50 9.23
C ASN A 300 -16.02 27.38 8.35
N ARG A 301 -15.94 27.16 7.03
CA ARG A 301 -15.27 28.12 6.13
C ARG A 301 -16.03 29.46 6.17
N PRO A 302 -15.39 30.59 6.50
CA PRO A 302 -16.07 31.87 6.56
C PRO A 302 -16.63 32.20 5.17
N GLY A 303 -17.94 32.44 5.13
CA GLY A 303 -18.64 32.84 3.92
C GLY A 303 -17.98 34.07 3.29
N ARG A 304 -17.82 34.01 1.97
CA ARG A 304 -17.51 35.11 1.06
C ARG A 304 -18.17 36.41 1.58
N PRO A 305 -17.43 37.54 1.70
CA PRO A 305 -18.00 38.76 2.26
C PRO A 305 -19.22 39.16 1.45
N ALA A 306 -20.32 39.44 2.15
CA ALA A 306 -21.53 39.97 1.56
C ALA A 306 -21.15 41.21 0.74
N LYS A 307 -21.58 41.24 -0.53
CA LYS A 307 -21.53 42.47 -1.33
C LYS A 307 -22.34 43.52 -0.56
N GLY A 308 -21.63 44.45 0.08
CA GLY A 308 -22.24 45.65 0.63
C GLY A 308 -22.88 46.42 -0.51
N THR A 309 -24.19 46.60 -0.41
CA THR A 309 -24.91 47.65 -1.12
C THR A 309 -24.54 48.98 -0.49
N GLY A 310 -23.83 49.81 -1.24
CA GLY A 310 -23.54 51.21 -0.97
C GLY A 310 -23.33 51.91 -2.31
#